data_AF-A0A834ISE8-F1
#
_entry.id   AF-A0A834ISE8-F1
#
_cell.length_a   1.000
_cell.length_b   1.000
_cell.length_c   1.000
_cell.angle_alpha   90.00
_cell.angle_beta   90.00
_cell.angle_gamma   90.00
#
_symmetry.space_group_name_H-M   'P 1'
#
loop_
_entity.id
_entity.type
_entity.pdbx_description
1 polymer ?
#
loop_
_entity_poly.entity_id
_entity_poly.type
_entity_poly.pdbx_seq_one_letter_code
_entity_poly.pdbx_strand_id
1 'polypeptide(L)'
;MWARFCEFIYFAALLKCTLCDRKVWLPNIDLTLPINHLNDTHNCDGLVFSETNTADMFIKNLQVKRIVLPKYGTIHLMRDSVITLGVDDNEMNCVHLKPINLIDWYTPEAWSNLDSPYSSATPLSERLPCWYDDVEFPNGLNSSMDLPDVPYDLRLNRMKFGSKLIVNEGLLGYLYFPLGYKSVYFTFLDGKGCIDQTGCVCHSDTVCDIIKYNEGLPIQCTDPIKPISNCDQPMCGSIIKIKSYQPGFAIKKIRDALKKYKSDTFVSKTEENREVIIQIIMSEENFQGQSLADGKMFYDVLTNDPSFFVDQVEISMSGGPTAMLTAEISNSLSIVFGSLLVALTLIGLLFLISTKKFDKFNFRITNVPTRPAFMFARYEHMPDRGDGDSIAGSIISLNRSFDNPMYEDPAPIRSISNETITTKIEDIDEGEELTEEKQTKLDPVEEDTESEVERAQNVSEEQKYDDVLLKDL
;
A
#
# COMPACT_ATOMS: atom_id res chain seq x y z
N MET A 1 -40.53 -31.38 -12.34
CA MET A 1 -39.26 -31.73 -11.69
C MET A 1 -38.06 -31.24 -12.51
N TRP A 2 -38.02 -31.49 -13.83
CA TRP A 2 -36.98 -30.99 -14.73
C TRP A 2 -36.86 -29.46 -14.84
N ALA A 3 -37.98 -28.72 -14.85
CA ALA A 3 -37.96 -27.24 -14.90
C ALA A 3 -37.28 -26.58 -13.68
N ARG A 4 -37.43 -27.18 -12.48
CA ARG A 4 -36.76 -26.69 -11.27
C ARG A 4 -35.27 -27.04 -11.23
N PHE A 5 -34.85 -28.09 -11.95
CA PHE A 5 -33.45 -28.45 -12.09
C PHE A 5 -32.72 -27.50 -13.06
N CYS A 6 -33.39 -27.09 -14.15
CA CYS A 6 -32.86 -26.07 -15.06
C CYS A 6 -32.79 -24.66 -14.43
N GLU A 7 -33.77 -24.26 -13.60
CA GLU A 7 -33.69 -23.00 -12.85
C GLU A 7 -32.51 -23.00 -11.85
N PHE A 8 -32.23 -24.14 -11.20
CA PHE A 8 -31.10 -24.25 -10.27
C PHE A 8 -29.74 -24.22 -10.99
N ILE A 9 -29.64 -24.83 -12.18
CA ILE A 9 -28.42 -24.76 -13.02
C ILE A 9 -28.22 -23.34 -13.56
N TYR A 10 -29.28 -22.62 -13.92
CA TYR A 10 -29.20 -21.23 -14.37
C TYR A 10 -28.85 -20.27 -13.22
N PHE A 11 -29.33 -20.53 -12.00
CA PHE A 11 -28.94 -19.77 -10.81
C PHE A 11 -27.50 -20.07 -10.36
N ALA A 12 -27.02 -21.30 -10.54
CA ALA A 12 -25.63 -21.67 -10.30
C ALA A 12 -24.69 -21.11 -11.38
N ALA A 13 -25.13 -20.97 -12.63
CA ALA A 13 -24.39 -20.28 -13.70
C ALA A 13 -24.36 -18.75 -13.51
N LEU A 14 -25.26 -18.21 -12.69
CA LEU A 14 -25.25 -16.84 -12.18
C LEU A 14 -24.63 -16.75 -10.77
N LEU A 15 -23.73 -17.67 -10.42
CA LEU A 15 -22.67 -17.36 -9.45
C LEU A 15 -21.83 -16.24 -10.07
N LYS A 16 -22.35 -15.01 -9.97
CA LYS A 16 -21.55 -13.79 -10.02
C LYS A 16 -20.34 -14.07 -9.15
N CYS A 17 -19.16 -13.93 -9.72
CA CYS A 17 -17.92 -14.03 -8.98
C CYS A 17 -18.03 -13.10 -7.76
N THR A 18 -18.23 -13.66 -6.56
CA THR A 18 -18.45 -12.87 -5.34
C THR A 18 -17.14 -12.30 -4.78
N LEU A 19 -16.03 -12.52 -5.49
CA LEU A 19 -14.66 -12.20 -5.08
C LEU A 19 -13.82 -11.60 -6.22
N CYS A 20 -14.44 -11.23 -7.35
CA CYS A 20 -13.73 -10.52 -8.42
C CYS A 20 -13.92 -9.03 -8.15
N ASP A 21 -12.83 -8.32 -7.91
CA ASP A 21 -12.89 -6.88 -7.77
C ASP A 21 -12.87 -6.23 -9.14
N ARG A 22 -13.57 -5.09 -9.27
CA ARG A 22 -13.58 -4.30 -10.51
C ARG A 22 -12.59 -3.16 -10.43
N LYS A 23 -11.54 -3.24 -11.24
CA LYS A 23 -10.42 -2.31 -11.29
C LYS A 23 -10.61 -1.36 -12.48
N VAL A 24 -10.69 -0.07 -12.20
CA VAL A 24 -11.00 0.96 -13.19
C VAL A 24 -9.77 1.82 -13.42
N TRP A 25 -9.37 1.94 -14.67
CA TRP A 25 -8.30 2.84 -15.10
C TRP A 25 -8.80 4.29 -15.02
N LEU A 26 -8.12 5.09 -14.21
CA LEU A 26 -8.47 6.48 -13.94
C LEU A 26 -7.99 7.45 -15.02
N PRO A 27 -6.76 7.31 -15.57
CA PRO A 27 -6.27 8.28 -16.53
C PRO A 27 -7.17 8.43 -17.76
N ASN A 28 -7.38 9.68 -18.12
CA ASN A 28 -8.23 10.10 -19.22
C ASN A 28 -7.56 11.24 -19.99
N ILE A 29 -7.33 11.04 -21.28
CA ILE A 29 -6.69 12.01 -22.17
C ILE A 29 -7.71 12.75 -23.06
N ASP A 30 -8.99 12.70 -22.71
CA ASP A 30 -10.04 13.44 -23.40
C ASP A 30 -9.73 14.94 -23.39
N LEU A 31 -9.67 15.52 -24.58
CA LEU A 31 -9.31 16.91 -24.83
C LEU A 31 -10.35 17.89 -24.28
N THR A 32 -11.58 17.44 -24.03
CA THR A 32 -12.66 18.28 -23.50
C THR A 32 -12.60 18.44 -21.98
N LEU A 33 -11.82 17.61 -21.28
CA LEU A 33 -11.78 17.63 -19.82
C LEU A 33 -10.84 18.72 -19.29
N PRO A 34 -11.30 19.61 -18.40
CA PRO A 34 -10.46 20.67 -17.82
C PRO A 34 -9.22 20.18 -17.10
N ILE A 35 -9.21 18.94 -16.60
CA ILE A 35 -8.03 18.36 -15.93
C ILE A 35 -6.82 18.27 -16.87
N ASN A 36 -7.06 18.13 -18.18
CA ASN A 36 -6.04 18.06 -19.22
C ASN A 36 -5.63 19.45 -19.74
N HIS A 37 -6.26 20.51 -19.26
CA HIS A 37 -6.00 21.88 -19.70
C HIS A 37 -4.98 22.57 -18.77
N LEU A 38 -4.16 23.43 -19.35
CA LEU A 38 -3.40 24.43 -18.63
C LEU A 38 -4.34 25.58 -18.26
N ASN A 39 -4.18 26.13 -17.06
CA ASN A 39 -4.93 27.31 -16.61
C ASN A 39 -4.48 28.62 -17.30
N ASP A 40 -3.93 28.52 -18.51
CA ASP A 40 -3.47 29.66 -19.29
C ASP A 40 -4.64 30.18 -20.12
N THR A 41 -5.05 31.41 -19.82
CA THR A 41 -6.14 32.11 -20.52
C THR A 41 -5.63 33.14 -21.52
N HIS A 42 -4.31 33.23 -21.71
CA HIS A 42 -3.72 34.22 -22.58
C HIS A 42 -3.69 33.72 -24.03
N ASN A 43 -4.18 34.55 -24.96
CA ASN A 43 -4.27 34.25 -26.39
C ASN A 43 -5.19 33.06 -26.74
N CYS A 44 -6.47 33.15 -26.34
CA CYS A 44 -7.54 32.27 -26.78
C CYS A 44 -7.73 32.34 -28.31
N ASP A 45 -6.98 31.52 -29.03
CA ASP A 45 -7.05 31.44 -30.49
C ASP A 45 -6.90 29.99 -30.94
N GLY A 46 -7.77 29.12 -30.43
CA GLY A 46 -7.86 27.72 -30.83
C GLY A 46 -7.44 26.72 -29.75
N LEU A 47 -7.25 25.48 -30.22
CA LEU A 47 -6.73 24.36 -29.44
C LEU A 47 -5.22 24.27 -29.64
N VAL A 48 -4.47 24.35 -28.55
CA VAL A 48 -3.01 24.28 -28.55
C VAL A 48 -2.55 23.02 -27.83
N PHE A 49 -1.90 22.11 -28.55
CA PHE A 49 -1.26 20.94 -27.96
C PHE A 49 0.09 21.32 -27.32
N SER A 50 0.49 20.59 -26.29
CA SER A 50 1.87 20.62 -25.77
C SER A 50 2.88 20.28 -26.88
N GLU A 51 4.09 20.83 -26.82
CA GLU A 51 5.13 20.58 -27.83
C GLU A 51 5.47 19.09 -27.97
N THR A 52 5.42 18.36 -26.85
CA THR A 52 5.70 16.92 -26.75
C THR A 52 4.52 16.21 -26.11
N ASN A 53 4.04 15.16 -26.77
CA ASN A 53 3.08 14.19 -26.24
C ASN A 53 3.61 12.78 -26.54
N THR A 54 3.65 11.92 -25.53
CA THR A 54 4.11 10.53 -25.69
C THR A 54 2.96 9.54 -25.89
N ALA A 55 1.73 9.92 -25.51
CA ALA A 55 0.54 9.11 -25.76
C ALA A 55 -0.09 9.46 -27.12
N ASP A 56 -0.62 8.43 -27.76
CA ASP A 56 -1.42 8.57 -28.98
C ASP A 56 -2.81 9.13 -28.64
N MET A 57 -3.23 10.16 -29.39
CA MET A 57 -4.51 10.83 -29.15
C MET A 57 -5.51 10.52 -30.26
N PHE A 58 -6.76 10.28 -29.88
CA PHE A 58 -7.83 9.98 -30.83
C PHE A 58 -8.82 11.13 -30.92
N ILE A 59 -9.00 11.69 -32.12
CA ILE A 59 -9.96 12.77 -32.34
C ILE A 59 -11.07 12.27 -33.24
N LYS A 60 -12.30 12.22 -32.70
CA LYS A 60 -13.50 11.92 -33.49
C LYS A 60 -14.11 13.18 -34.07
N ASN A 61 -14.67 14.06 -33.24
CA ASN A 61 -15.28 15.31 -33.70
C ASN A 61 -14.61 16.49 -33.00
N LEU A 62 -14.11 17.45 -33.78
CA LEU A 62 -13.50 18.66 -33.25
C LEU A 62 -13.93 19.87 -34.06
N GLN A 63 -14.46 20.88 -33.37
CA GLN A 63 -14.79 22.17 -33.95
C GLN A 63 -13.97 23.23 -33.22
N VAL A 64 -13.18 23.98 -33.97
CA VAL A 64 -12.24 24.93 -33.37
C VAL A 64 -11.85 25.98 -34.39
N LYS A 65 -11.44 27.16 -33.95
CA LYS A 65 -10.96 28.24 -34.80
C LYS A 65 -9.64 27.90 -35.46
N ARG A 66 -8.69 27.37 -34.68
CA ARG A 66 -7.33 27.00 -35.07
C ARG A 66 -6.85 25.81 -34.25
N ILE A 67 -5.96 25.00 -34.81
CA ILE A 67 -5.26 23.93 -34.09
C ILE A 67 -3.76 24.16 -34.21
N VAL A 68 -3.04 24.09 -33.08
CA VAL A 68 -1.58 24.05 -33.04
C VAL A 68 -1.15 22.65 -32.62
N LEU A 69 -0.64 21.88 -33.57
CA LEU A 69 -0.24 20.48 -33.39
C LEU A 69 1.05 20.35 -32.56
N PRO A 70 1.26 19.20 -31.89
CA PRO A 70 2.51 18.93 -31.18
C PRO A 70 3.68 18.83 -32.17
N LYS A 71 4.89 19.16 -31.70
CA LYS A 71 6.13 18.95 -32.46
C LYS A 71 6.52 17.48 -32.47
N TYR A 72 6.25 16.77 -31.38
CA TYR A 72 6.48 15.34 -31.21
C TYR A 72 5.24 14.69 -30.59
N GLY A 73 4.64 13.74 -31.28
CA GLY A 73 3.46 12.99 -30.85
C GLY A 73 2.58 12.58 -32.03
N THR A 74 1.59 11.73 -31.77
CA THR A 74 0.69 11.20 -32.80
C THR A 74 -0.76 11.59 -32.51
N ILE A 75 -1.49 11.97 -33.56
CA ILE A 75 -2.94 12.18 -33.51
C ILE A 75 -3.58 11.27 -34.55
N HIS A 76 -4.44 10.38 -34.08
CA HIS A 76 -5.20 9.45 -34.90
C HIS A 76 -6.60 10.01 -35.17
N LEU A 77 -6.96 9.96 -36.44
CA LEU A 77 -8.32 10.25 -36.90
C LEU A 77 -8.96 8.90 -37.25
N MET A 78 -10.01 8.55 -36.51
CA MET A 78 -10.78 7.32 -36.74
C MET A 78 -11.65 7.45 -38.00
N ARG A 79 -12.26 6.34 -38.42
CA ARG A 79 -13.33 6.38 -39.42
C ARG A 79 -14.43 7.31 -38.93
N ASP A 80 -14.93 8.15 -39.84
CA ASP A 80 -15.93 9.20 -39.57
C ASP A 80 -15.48 10.35 -38.66
N SER A 81 -14.17 10.52 -38.47
CA SER A 81 -13.65 11.70 -37.79
C SER A 81 -13.84 12.97 -38.62
N VAL A 82 -14.34 14.03 -37.99
CA VAL A 82 -14.56 15.35 -38.60
C VAL A 82 -13.88 16.44 -37.78
N ILE A 83 -12.94 17.16 -38.41
CA ILE A 83 -12.33 18.37 -37.86
C ILE A 83 -12.83 19.56 -38.67
N THR A 84 -13.50 20.51 -38.00
CA THR A 84 -13.98 21.76 -38.60
C THR A 84 -13.16 22.93 -38.06
N LEU A 85 -12.46 23.63 -38.94
CA LEU A 85 -11.66 24.81 -38.61
C LEU A 85 -12.44 26.11 -38.86
N GLY A 86 -12.07 27.19 -38.17
CA GLY A 86 -12.67 28.52 -38.33
C GLY A 86 -14.00 28.73 -37.61
N VAL A 87 -14.33 27.88 -36.62
CA VAL A 87 -15.51 28.07 -35.76
C VAL A 87 -15.15 29.03 -34.63
N ASP A 88 -15.72 30.24 -34.61
CA ASP A 88 -15.35 31.29 -33.63
C ASP A 88 -15.99 31.10 -32.23
N ASP A 89 -17.18 30.51 -32.16
CA ASP A 89 -17.94 30.30 -30.92
C ASP A 89 -17.86 28.85 -30.46
N ASN A 90 -16.71 28.46 -29.88
CA ASN A 90 -16.50 27.13 -29.32
C ASN A 90 -15.59 27.18 -28.08
N GLU A 91 -15.90 26.40 -27.05
CA GLU A 91 -15.10 26.31 -25.82
C GLU A 91 -13.66 25.84 -26.10
N MET A 92 -13.47 24.99 -27.12
CA MET A 92 -12.15 24.50 -27.55
C MET A 92 -11.26 25.61 -28.13
N ASN A 93 -11.78 26.82 -28.36
CA ASN A 93 -11.01 27.97 -28.85
C ASN A 93 -10.13 28.62 -27.79
N CYS A 94 -10.25 28.23 -26.53
CA CYS A 94 -9.36 28.70 -25.47
C CYS A 94 -8.84 27.52 -24.63
N VAL A 95 -8.30 26.50 -25.31
CA VAL A 95 -7.77 25.31 -24.64
C VAL A 95 -6.31 25.14 -24.98
N HIS A 96 -5.46 25.23 -23.95
CA HIS A 96 -4.05 24.85 -24.02
C HIS A 96 -3.91 23.53 -23.25
N LEU A 97 -3.40 22.49 -23.88
CA LEU A 97 -3.30 21.16 -23.27
C LEU A 97 -2.01 21.01 -22.48
N LYS A 98 -2.11 20.33 -21.33
CA LYS A 98 -0.95 19.77 -20.64
C LYS A 98 -0.27 18.71 -21.52
N PRO A 99 1.02 18.39 -21.27
CA PRO A 99 1.67 17.25 -21.92
C PRO A 99 0.86 15.97 -21.69
N ILE A 100 0.46 15.31 -22.78
CA ILE A 100 -0.28 14.05 -22.73
C ILE A 100 0.73 12.91 -22.78
N ASN A 101 0.86 12.21 -21.67
CA ASN A 101 1.86 11.17 -21.49
C ASN A 101 1.26 9.80 -21.24
N LEU A 102 1.96 8.76 -21.67
CA LEU A 102 1.64 7.39 -21.27
C LEU A 102 1.87 7.24 -19.76
N ILE A 103 0.97 6.52 -19.10
CA ILE A 103 1.05 6.24 -17.66
C ILE A 103 1.26 4.75 -17.49
N ASP A 104 2.28 4.38 -16.71
CA ASP A 104 2.66 2.98 -16.53
C ASP A 104 1.53 2.17 -15.88
N TRP A 105 1.23 1.00 -16.44
CA TRP A 105 0.28 0.03 -15.88
C TRP A 105 0.51 -0.25 -14.39
N TYR A 106 1.77 -0.31 -13.97
CA TYR A 106 2.16 -0.61 -12.58
C TYR A 106 2.19 0.62 -11.67
N THR A 107 1.53 1.72 -12.07
CA THR A 107 1.29 2.90 -11.22
C THR A 107 0.03 2.66 -10.37
N PRO A 108 0.13 2.43 -9.05
CA PRO A 108 -1.03 2.11 -8.21
C PRO A 108 -2.12 3.20 -8.22
N GLU A 109 -1.72 4.47 -8.31
CA GLU A 109 -2.62 5.63 -8.33
C GLU A 109 -3.38 5.79 -9.65
N ALA A 110 -2.98 5.09 -10.71
CA ALA A 110 -3.70 5.07 -11.99
C ALA A 110 -4.94 4.15 -11.94
N TRP A 111 -5.07 3.35 -10.88
CA TRP A 111 -6.17 2.42 -10.69
C TRP A 111 -7.09 2.87 -9.57
N SER A 112 -8.35 2.46 -9.67
CA SER A 112 -9.31 2.50 -8.57
C SER A 112 -10.07 1.18 -8.51
N ASN A 113 -10.58 0.84 -7.33
CA ASN A 113 -11.49 -0.28 -7.16
C ASN A 113 -12.91 0.25 -6.97
N LEU A 114 -13.81 -0.14 -7.89
CA LEU A 114 -15.17 0.36 -7.95
C LEU A 114 -16.06 -0.23 -6.84
N ASP A 115 -15.78 -1.47 -6.43
CA ASP A 115 -16.57 -2.18 -5.43
C ASP A 115 -16.12 -1.86 -4.00
N SER A 116 -14.86 -1.46 -3.82
CA SER A 116 -14.32 -0.99 -2.56
C SER A 116 -13.19 0.01 -2.83
N PRO A 117 -13.38 1.31 -2.55
CA PRO A 117 -12.31 2.30 -2.68
C PRO A 117 -11.07 1.86 -1.90
N TYR A 118 -9.88 2.19 -2.43
CA TYR A 118 -8.64 1.91 -1.72
C TYR A 118 -8.56 2.72 -0.43
N SER A 119 -8.10 2.05 0.60
CA SER A 119 -7.90 2.63 1.93
C SER A 119 -6.41 2.74 2.22
N SER A 120 -6.03 3.39 3.32
CA SER A 120 -4.63 3.41 3.75
C SER A 120 -4.10 2.01 4.06
N ALA A 121 -4.97 1.00 4.23
CA ALA A 121 -4.61 -0.37 4.55
C ALA A 121 -4.38 -1.25 3.31
N THR A 122 -4.78 -0.80 2.11
CA THR A 122 -4.61 -1.56 0.87
C THR A 122 -3.14 -1.53 0.42
N PRO A 123 -2.43 -2.67 0.37
CA PRO A 123 -1.06 -2.76 -0.10
C PRO A 123 -0.90 -2.27 -1.54
N LEU A 124 0.29 -1.74 -1.88
CA LEU A 124 0.56 -1.21 -3.22
C LEU A 124 0.26 -2.20 -4.35
N SER A 125 0.69 -3.46 -4.27
CA SER A 125 0.44 -4.40 -5.36
C SER A 125 -1.04 -4.78 -5.47
N GLU A 126 -1.76 -4.85 -4.36
CA GLU A 126 -3.21 -5.12 -4.31
C GLU A 126 -4.06 -3.97 -4.90
N ARG A 127 -3.46 -2.78 -5.13
CA ARG A 127 -4.10 -1.68 -5.86
C ARG A 127 -4.03 -1.84 -7.37
N LEU A 128 -3.10 -2.64 -7.87
CA LEU A 128 -3.07 -3.03 -9.28
C LEU A 128 -4.13 -4.10 -9.56
N PRO A 129 -4.48 -4.33 -10.83
CA PRO A 129 -5.36 -5.44 -11.19
C PRO A 129 -4.74 -6.81 -10.87
N CYS A 130 -5.42 -7.59 -10.03
CA CYS A 130 -5.06 -8.97 -9.72
C CYS A 130 -5.43 -9.92 -10.86
N TRP A 131 -4.91 -11.15 -10.82
CA TRP A 131 -5.20 -12.18 -11.84
C TRP A 131 -6.69 -12.47 -12.05
N TYR A 132 -7.50 -12.35 -11.00
CA TYR A 132 -8.91 -12.67 -11.00
C TYR A 132 -9.81 -11.43 -11.06
N ASP A 133 -9.24 -10.25 -11.31
CA ASP A 133 -10.01 -9.01 -11.36
C ASP A 133 -10.59 -8.74 -12.75
N ASP A 134 -11.71 -8.01 -12.74
CA ASP A 134 -12.28 -7.43 -13.94
C ASP A 134 -11.70 -6.03 -14.13
N VAL A 135 -11.09 -5.77 -15.28
CA VAL A 135 -10.48 -4.47 -15.61
C VAL A 135 -11.40 -3.67 -16.51
N GLU A 136 -11.63 -2.40 -16.18
CA GLU A 136 -12.41 -1.47 -16.99
C GLU A 136 -11.59 -0.24 -17.40
N PHE A 137 -11.58 0.05 -18.69
CA PHE A 137 -11.14 1.31 -19.28
C PHE A 137 -12.37 2.11 -19.69
N PRO A 138 -12.97 2.90 -18.79
CA PRO A 138 -14.26 3.53 -19.04
C PRO A 138 -14.20 4.51 -20.23
N ASN A 139 -13.01 5.08 -20.49
CA ASN A 139 -12.80 6.09 -21.52
C ASN A 139 -12.34 5.50 -22.86
N GLY A 140 -12.20 4.18 -22.96
CA GLY A 140 -11.81 3.49 -24.20
C GLY A 140 -10.56 4.11 -24.83
N LEU A 141 -10.67 4.61 -26.06
CA LEU A 141 -9.57 5.22 -26.81
C LEU A 141 -8.96 6.46 -26.12
N ASN A 142 -9.70 7.10 -25.22
CA ASN A 142 -9.17 8.20 -24.41
C ASN A 142 -8.45 7.71 -23.14
N SER A 143 -8.15 6.42 -23.02
CA SER A 143 -7.25 5.88 -22.01
C SER A 143 -5.84 5.79 -22.57
N SER A 144 -4.88 6.42 -21.90
CA SER A 144 -3.45 6.30 -22.21
C SER A 144 -2.75 5.43 -21.19
N MET A 145 -2.00 4.41 -21.62
CA MET A 145 -1.20 3.60 -20.71
C MET A 145 0.07 3.08 -21.39
N ASP A 146 1.16 2.99 -20.62
CA ASP A 146 2.39 2.31 -21.02
C ASP A 146 2.37 0.89 -20.44
N LEU A 147 2.54 -0.09 -21.32
CA LEU A 147 2.71 -1.48 -20.92
C LEU A 147 4.21 -1.82 -20.84
N PRO A 148 4.62 -2.70 -19.91
CA PRO A 148 6.02 -3.10 -19.80
C PRO A 148 6.49 -3.80 -21.08
N ASP A 149 7.76 -3.61 -21.44
CA ASP A 149 8.42 -4.36 -22.53
C ASP A 149 8.78 -5.80 -22.14
N VAL A 150 8.64 -6.14 -20.86
CA VAL A 150 9.05 -7.42 -20.29
C VAL A 150 7.87 -8.40 -20.34
N PRO A 151 8.08 -9.69 -20.64
CA PRO A 151 7.03 -10.71 -20.67
C PRO A 151 6.56 -11.05 -19.26
N TYR A 152 5.84 -10.12 -18.62
CA TYR A 152 4.98 -10.46 -17.50
C TYR A 152 3.65 -10.93 -18.08
N ASP A 153 3.25 -12.15 -17.75
CA ASP A 153 1.91 -12.66 -18.06
C ASP A 153 0.89 -11.78 -17.32
N LEU A 154 0.33 -10.78 -18.01
CA LEU A 154 -0.80 -10.01 -17.49
C LEU A 154 -2.04 -10.91 -17.55
N ARG A 155 -2.32 -11.57 -16.43
CA ARG A 155 -3.51 -12.41 -16.29
C ARG A 155 -4.62 -11.58 -15.72
N LEU A 156 -5.81 -11.67 -16.30
CA LEU A 156 -7.00 -10.94 -15.87
C LEU A 156 -8.22 -11.86 -15.99
N ASN A 157 -9.27 -11.60 -15.23
CA ASN A 157 -10.52 -12.34 -15.42
C ASN A 157 -11.23 -11.87 -16.70
N ARG A 158 -11.43 -10.56 -16.82
CA ARG A 158 -12.09 -9.91 -17.97
C ARG A 158 -11.52 -8.50 -18.17
N MET A 159 -11.58 -8.01 -19.40
CA MET A 159 -11.29 -6.62 -19.71
C MET A 159 -12.46 -5.99 -20.46
N LYS A 160 -12.85 -4.79 -20.06
CA LYS A 160 -13.82 -3.96 -20.75
C LYS A 160 -13.16 -2.66 -21.20
N PHE A 161 -13.30 -2.33 -22.46
CA PHE A 161 -12.73 -1.15 -23.09
C PHE A 161 -13.85 -0.27 -23.65
N GLY A 162 -14.06 0.90 -23.04
CA GLY A 162 -15.25 1.72 -23.24
C GLY A 162 -16.52 0.93 -22.91
N SER A 163 -17.39 0.75 -23.89
CA SER A 163 -18.63 -0.05 -23.77
C SER A 163 -18.46 -1.53 -24.14
N LYS A 164 -17.29 -1.94 -24.65
CA LYS A 164 -17.07 -3.28 -25.22
C LYS A 164 -16.35 -4.20 -24.26
N LEU A 165 -16.83 -5.43 -24.14
CA LEU A 165 -16.11 -6.49 -23.43
C LEU A 165 -15.11 -7.13 -24.40
N ILE A 166 -13.84 -7.17 -24.01
CA ILE A 166 -12.77 -7.78 -24.78
C ILE A 166 -12.66 -9.25 -24.40
N VAL A 167 -12.65 -10.11 -25.40
CA VAL A 167 -12.41 -11.56 -25.27
C VAL A 167 -11.09 -11.92 -25.96
N ASN A 168 -10.48 -13.05 -25.58
CA ASN A 168 -9.15 -13.50 -26.03
C ASN A 168 -8.89 -13.28 -27.55
N GLU A 169 -9.84 -13.62 -28.42
CA GLU A 169 -9.69 -13.51 -29.88
C GLU A 169 -9.71 -12.06 -30.42
N GLY A 170 -10.29 -11.10 -29.68
CA GLY A 170 -10.38 -9.69 -30.10
C GLY A 170 -9.25 -8.81 -29.56
N LEU A 171 -8.49 -9.32 -28.59
CA LEU A 171 -7.53 -8.53 -27.82
C LEU A 171 -6.47 -7.87 -28.70
N LEU A 172 -5.83 -8.62 -29.60
CA LEU A 172 -4.75 -8.10 -30.45
C LEU A 172 -5.20 -6.84 -31.21
N GLY A 173 -6.35 -6.89 -31.88
CA GLY A 173 -6.86 -5.77 -32.67
C GLY A 173 -7.17 -4.49 -31.86
N TYR A 174 -7.64 -4.64 -30.61
CA TYR A 174 -7.87 -3.47 -29.74
C TYR A 174 -6.59 -2.95 -29.08
N LEU A 175 -5.55 -3.79 -28.91
CA LEU A 175 -4.30 -3.36 -28.30
C LEU A 175 -3.38 -2.61 -29.27
N TYR A 176 -3.45 -2.92 -30.58
CA TYR A 176 -2.57 -2.33 -31.59
C TYR A 176 -2.68 -0.80 -31.74
N PHE A 177 -3.81 -0.19 -31.38
CA PHE A 177 -4.05 1.23 -31.63
C PHE A 177 -3.82 2.15 -30.41
N PRO A 178 -4.27 1.83 -29.17
CA PRO A 178 -4.15 2.73 -28.02
C PRO A 178 -3.01 2.42 -27.03
N LEU A 179 -2.35 1.26 -27.08
CA LEU A 179 -1.40 0.82 -26.04
C LEU A 179 0.08 0.83 -26.46
N GLY A 180 0.38 1.43 -27.62
CA GLY A 180 1.72 1.44 -28.18
C GLY A 180 2.12 0.08 -28.77
N TYR A 181 3.11 0.11 -29.66
CA TYR A 181 3.67 -1.06 -30.35
C TYR A 181 4.48 -1.95 -29.40
N LYS A 182 3.86 -2.55 -28.39
CA LYS A 182 4.51 -3.48 -27.47
C LYS A 182 3.79 -4.81 -27.48
N SER A 183 4.56 -5.88 -27.67
CA SER A 183 4.08 -7.27 -27.68
C SER A 183 3.72 -7.71 -26.26
N VAL A 184 2.61 -7.21 -25.75
CA VAL A 184 2.11 -7.60 -24.42
C VAL A 184 1.03 -8.66 -24.62
N TYR A 185 1.22 -9.79 -23.97
CA TYR A 185 0.27 -10.89 -23.97
C TYR A 185 -0.59 -10.78 -22.71
N PHE A 186 -1.88 -10.46 -22.88
CA PHE A 186 -2.84 -10.70 -21.80
C PHE A 186 -3.37 -12.13 -21.90
N THR A 187 -3.49 -12.77 -20.75
CA THR A 187 -4.16 -14.07 -20.65
C THR A 187 -5.47 -13.88 -19.89
N PHE A 188 -6.60 -14.06 -20.56
CA PHE A 188 -7.89 -14.01 -19.87
C PHE A 188 -8.26 -15.36 -19.26
N LEU A 189 -8.71 -15.33 -18.01
CA LEU A 189 -9.22 -16.51 -17.30
C LEU A 189 -10.68 -16.85 -17.67
N ASP A 190 -11.25 -16.15 -18.67
CA ASP A 190 -12.57 -16.38 -19.25
C ASP A 190 -13.70 -16.46 -18.22
N GLY A 191 -13.69 -15.57 -17.22
CA GLY A 191 -14.74 -15.54 -16.20
C GLY A 191 -14.58 -16.55 -15.06
N LYS A 192 -13.48 -17.31 -15.02
CA LYS A 192 -13.12 -18.17 -13.87
C LYS A 192 -12.52 -17.29 -12.77
N GLY A 193 -13.41 -16.62 -12.03
CA GLY A 193 -13.02 -15.87 -10.84
C GLY A 193 -12.45 -16.75 -9.72
N CYS A 194 -12.00 -16.12 -8.63
CA CYS A 194 -11.46 -16.85 -7.48
C CYS A 194 -12.55 -17.74 -6.83
N ILE A 195 -12.36 -19.06 -6.92
CA ILE A 195 -13.30 -20.07 -6.36
C ILE A 195 -12.96 -20.40 -4.90
N ASP A 196 -11.73 -20.14 -4.48
CA ASP A 196 -11.24 -20.44 -3.14
C ASP A 196 -11.86 -19.49 -2.10
N GLN A 197 -12.61 -20.06 -1.15
CA GLN A 197 -13.26 -19.30 -0.07
C GLN A 197 -12.27 -18.66 0.90
N THR A 198 -11.04 -19.16 0.94
CA THR A 198 -9.94 -18.59 1.72
C THR A 198 -9.29 -17.39 1.03
N GLY A 199 -9.66 -17.11 -0.23
CA GLY A 199 -9.09 -16.08 -1.08
C GLY A 199 -8.11 -16.63 -2.11
N CYS A 200 -7.65 -15.78 -3.01
CA CYS A 200 -6.62 -16.09 -4.00
C CYS A 200 -5.48 -15.08 -3.87
N VAL A 201 -4.27 -15.52 -4.21
CA VAL A 201 -3.11 -14.62 -4.29
C VAL A 201 -3.27 -13.72 -5.52
N CYS A 202 -3.01 -12.42 -5.34
CA CYS A 202 -3.24 -11.39 -6.35
C CYS A 202 -2.22 -11.43 -7.50
N HIS A 203 -0.92 -11.49 -7.17
CA HIS A 203 0.22 -11.48 -8.09
C HIS A 203 1.34 -12.43 -7.64
N SER A 204 2.37 -12.59 -8.47
CA SER A 204 3.67 -13.08 -8.02
C SER A 204 4.39 -12.04 -7.17
N ASP A 205 5.35 -12.50 -6.37
CA ASP A 205 6.27 -11.69 -5.56
C ASP A 205 7.06 -10.66 -6.38
N THR A 206 7.33 -10.94 -7.65
CA THR A 206 8.07 -10.07 -8.58
C THR A 206 7.37 -8.76 -8.94
N VAL A 207 6.07 -8.59 -8.66
CA VAL A 207 5.34 -7.36 -9.01
C VAL A 207 5.92 -6.13 -8.31
N CYS A 208 6.53 -6.30 -7.14
CA CYS A 208 7.15 -5.21 -6.41
C CYS A 208 8.45 -4.68 -7.04
N ASP A 209 9.10 -5.46 -7.91
CA ASP A 209 10.33 -5.04 -8.59
C ASP A 209 10.04 -4.02 -9.71
N ILE A 210 8.77 -3.92 -10.13
CA ILE A 210 8.33 -3.09 -11.28
C ILE A 210 7.33 -2.00 -10.91
N ILE A 211 6.74 -2.05 -9.71
CA ILE A 211 5.85 -1.00 -9.23
C ILE A 211 6.63 0.32 -9.11
N LYS A 212 6.13 1.32 -9.81
CA LYS A 212 6.59 2.71 -9.67
C LYS A 212 5.65 3.40 -8.70
N TYR A 213 6.18 3.80 -7.55
CA TYR A 213 5.44 4.59 -6.59
C TYR A 213 6.22 5.85 -6.25
N ASN A 214 5.51 6.90 -5.85
CA ASN A 214 6.14 8.11 -5.37
C ASN A 214 6.57 7.89 -3.92
N GLU A 215 7.87 7.75 -3.68
CA GLU A 215 8.45 7.88 -2.34
C GLU A 215 8.12 9.29 -1.83
N GLY A 216 7.39 9.43 -0.72
CA GLY A 216 7.09 10.80 -0.28
C GLY A 216 6.22 11.03 0.94
N LEU A 217 5.46 10.05 1.43
CA LEU A 217 4.70 10.28 2.66
C LEU A 217 5.58 10.05 3.89
N PRO A 218 5.76 11.06 4.77
CA PRO A 218 6.53 10.89 5.99
C PRO A 218 5.83 9.87 6.90
N ILE A 219 6.61 8.93 7.42
CA ILE A 219 6.13 7.91 8.36
C ILE A 219 5.74 8.59 9.68
N GLN A 220 4.51 8.37 10.12
CA GLN A 220 3.91 9.06 11.27
C GLN A 220 4.02 8.27 12.60
N CYS A 221 4.71 7.13 12.61
CA CYS A 221 4.87 6.25 13.77
C CYS A 221 6.34 5.95 14.07
N THR A 222 6.63 5.61 15.33
CA THR A 222 7.89 4.95 15.70
C THR A 222 7.81 3.50 15.24
N ASP A 223 8.91 2.89 14.80
CA ASP A 223 8.98 1.47 14.43
C ASP A 223 7.87 1.02 13.44
N PRO A 224 7.89 1.52 12.19
CA PRO A 224 6.87 1.17 11.22
C PRO A 224 6.96 -0.30 10.81
N ILE A 225 5.84 -0.85 10.37
CA ILE A 225 5.71 -2.25 9.94
C ILE A 225 5.58 -2.35 8.43
N LYS A 226 5.97 -3.49 7.86
CA LYS A 226 5.91 -3.74 6.43
C LYS A 226 4.95 -4.91 6.13
N PRO A 227 3.76 -4.64 5.56
CA PRO A 227 2.92 -5.70 5.04
C PRO A 227 3.57 -6.37 3.85
N ILE A 228 3.25 -7.65 3.68
CA ILE A 228 3.48 -8.34 2.41
C ILE A 228 2.65 -7.63 1.34
N SER A 229 3.16 -7.58 0.11
CA SER A 229 2.51 -6.91 -1.03
C SER A 229 2.54 -5.37 -0.98
N ASN A 230 3.27 -4.76 -0.04
CA ASN A 230 3.45 -3.30 0.03
C ASN A 230 4.80 -2.78 -0.51
N CYS A 231 5.53 -3.60 -1.27
CA CYS A 231 6.71 -3.22 -2.07
C CYS A 231 7.73 -2.32 -1.35
N ASP A 232 8.28 -2.83 -0.24
CA ASP A 232 9.27 -2.14 0.62
C ASP A 232 8.80 -0.84 1.27
N GLN A 233 7.55 -0.42 1.05
CA GLN A 233 7.01 0.75 1.72
C GLN A 233 6.56 0.40 3.15
N PRO A 234 7.19 0.99 4.18
CA PRO A 234 6.74 0.84 5.56
C PRO A 234 5.43 1.60 5.78
N MET A 235 4.63 1.13 6.74
CA MET A 235 3.37 1.78 7.14
C MET A 235 3.18 1.78 8.66
N CYS A 236 2.22 2.59 9.11
CA CYS A 236 1.81 2.68 10.51
C CYS A 236 0.48 1.97 10.71
N GLY A 237 0.36 1.19 11.78
CA GLY A 237 -0.83 0.40 12.08
C GLY A 237 -0.51 -0.98 12.63
N SER A 238 -1.36 -1.96 12.32
CA SER A 238 -1.18 -3.34 12.75
C SER A 238 -1.40 -4.31 11.60
N ILE A 239 -0.67 -5.43 11.66
CA ILE A 239 -0.79 -6.56 10.74
C ILE A 239 -1.08 -7.80 11.57
N ILE A 240 -2.14 -8.52 11.22
CA ILE A 240 -2.46 -9.82 11.79
C ILE A 240 -2.24 -10.86 10.69
N LYS A 241 -1.39 -11.85 10.97
CA LYS A 241 -1.08 -12.97 10.09
C LYS A 241 -1.74 -14.23 10.62
N ILE A 242 -2.56 -14.87 9.80
CA ILE A 242 -3.12 -16.19 10.09
C ILE A 242 -2.29 -17.22 9.31
N LYS A 243 -1.54 -18.04 10.05
CA LYS A 243 -0.63 -19.07 9.50
C LYS A 243 -1.30 -20.42 9.31
N SER A 244 -2.30 -20.75 10.14
CA SER A 244 -3.06 -22.00 10.05
C SER A 244 -4.53 -21.77 10.38
N TYR A 245 -5.40 -22.47 9.67
CA TYR A 245 -6.85 -22.40 9.80
C TYR A 245 -7.51 -23.76 9.50
N GLN A 246 -8.70 -23.96 10.05
CA GLN A 246 -9.46 -25.21 9.93
C GLN A 246 -10.40 -25.21 8.72
N PRO A 247 -10.88 -26.39 8.28
CA PRO A 247 -11.95 -26.47 7.29
C PRO A 247 -13.18 -25.64 7.71
N GLY A 248 -13.65 -24.77 6.82
CA GLY A 248 -14.76 -23.84 7.11
C GLY A 248 -14.33 -22.38 7.32
N PHE A 249 -13.01 -22.12 7.34
CA PHE A 249 -12.46 -20.77 7.19
C PHE A 249 -12.91 -20.14 5.88
N ALA A 250 -13.34 -18.88 5.95
CA ALA A 250 -13.73 -18.11 4.78
C ALA A 250 -13.34 -16.64 4.95
N ILE A 251 -12.57 -16.09 4.01
CA ILE A 251 -12.06 -14.73 4.07
C ILE A 251 -13.19 -13.69 4.09
N LYS A 252 -14.34 -14.02 3.49
CA LYS A 252 -15.54 -13.19 3.50
C LYS A 252 -16.06 -12.92 4.92
N LYS A 253 -16.01 -13.92 5.82
CA LYS A 253 -16.43 -13.73 7.23
C LYS A 253 -15.52 -12.74 7.94
N ILE A 254 -14.22 -12.79 7.68
CA ILE A 254 -13.24 -11.84 8.20
C ILE A 254 -13.56 -10.44 7.67
N ARG A 255 -13.74 -10.28 6.34
CA ARG A 255 -14.09 -9.00 5.72
C ARG A 255 -15.38 -8.40 6.30
N ASP A 256 -16.40 -9.22 6.53
CA ASP A 256 -17.65 -8.77 7.13
C ASP A 256 -17.47 -8.36 8.60
N ALA A 257 -16.65 -9.09 9.37
CA ALA A 257 -16.33 -8.74 10.75
C ALA A 257 -15.50 -7.45 10.86
N LEU A 258 -14.67 -7.15 9.86
CA LEU A 258 -13.81 -5.96 9.83
C LEU A 258 -14.60 -4.66 9.63
N LYS A 259 -15.79 -4.71 9.00
CA LYS A 259 -16.66 -3.53 8.76
C LYS A 259 -17.09 -2.77 10.03
N LYS A 260 -16.96 -3.39 11.22
CA LYS A 260 -17.33 -2.77 12.50
C LYS A 260 -16.25 -1.83 13.06
N TYR A 261 -15.01 -1.94 12.57
CA TYR A 261 -13.89 -1.13 13.03
C TYR A 261 -13.87 0.20 12.28
N LYS A 262 -13.30 1.23 12.94
CA LYS A 262 -13.22 2.57 12.36
C LYS A 262 -11.97 2.78 11.52
N SER A 263 -10.92 2.04 11.85
CA SER A 263 -9.66 2.08 11.10
C SER A 263 -9.87 1.54 9.69
N ASP A 264 -9.02 1.98 8.77
CA ASP A 264 -8.97 1.40 7.44
C ASP A 264 -8.50 -0.05 7.57
N THR A 265 -9.18 -0.96 6.89
CA THR A 265 -8.88 -2.39 6.98
C THR A 265 -8.75 -3.00 5.60
N PHE A 266 -7.85 -3.97 5.48
CA PHE A 266 -7.69 -4.77 4.28
C PHE A 266 -7.38 -6.22 4.66
N VAL A 267 -7.93 -7.17 3.91
CA VAL A 267 -7.66 -8.59 4.11
C VAL A 267 -7.42 -9.27 2.77
N SER A 268 -6.28 -9.93 2.64
CA SER A 268 -5.93 -10.70 1.46
C SER A 268 -5.17 -11.98 1.82
N LYS A 269 -5.16 -12.90 0.85
CA LYS A 269 -4.36 -14.12 0.89
C LYS A 269 -3.05 -13.83 0.17
N THR A 270 -1.95 -14.11 0.83
CA THR A 270 -0.61 -13.79 0.33
C THR A 270 0.36 -14.94 0.60
N GLU A 271 1.56 -14.86 0.03
CA GLU A 271 2.62 -15.86 0.20
C GLU A 271 3.84 -15.20 0.86
N GLU A 272 4.39 -15.83 1.90
CA GLU A 272 5.61 -15.41 2.58
C GLU A 272 6.53 -16.64 2.69
N ASN A 273 7.71 -16.60 2.07
CA ASN A 273 8.66 -17.72 2.07
C ASN A 273 8.05 -19.06 1.61
N ARG A 274 7.15 -19.02 0.61
CA ARG A 274 6.37 -20.17 0.11
C ARG A 274 5.29 -20.71 1.04
N GLU A 275 5.02 -20.02 2.14
CA GLU A 275 3.89 -20.31 3.00
C GLU A 275 2.73 -19.38 2.68
N VAL A 276 1.57 -19.97 2.43
CA VAL A 276 0.35 -19.23 2.13
C VAL A 276 -0.30 -18.80 3.45
N ILE A 277 -0.42 -17.49 3.64
CA ILE A 277 -0.99 -16.91 4.85
C ILE A 277 -2.16 -15.97 4.51
N ILE A 278 -3.04 -15.74 5.49
CA ILE A 278 -4.02 -14.66 5.39
C ILE A 278 -3.47 -13.47 6.16
N GLN A 279 -3.34 -12.34 5.47
CA GLN A 279 -2.86 -11.09 6.04
C GLN A 279 -4.04 -10.13 6.21
N ILE A 280 -4.22 -9.63 7.42
CA ILE A 280 -5.17 -8.57 7.75
C ILE A 280 -4.35 -7.35 8.14
N ILE A 281 -4.60 -6.24 7.48
CA ILE A 281 -3.93 -4.96 7.72
C ILE A 281 -4.96 -4.00 8.29
N MET A 282 -4.57 -3.28 9.33
CA MET A 282 -5.32 -2.13 9.84
C MET A 282 -4.41 -0.92 9.88
N SER A 283 -4.83 0.19 9.30
CA SER A 283 -4.07 1.44 9.30
C SER A 283 -4.99 2.66 9.33
N GLU A 284 -4.40 3.85 9.32
CA GLU A 284 -5.09 5.13 9.30
C GLU A 284 -4.36 6.07 8.33
N GLU A 285 -5.10 6.92 7.61
CA GLU A 285 -4.51 7.97 6.78
C GLU A 285 -3.75 9.00 7.63
N ASN A 286 -4.31 9.36 8.80
CA ASN A 286 -3.67 10.22 9.80
C ASN A 286 -3.48 9.43 11.08
N PHE A 287 -2.27 8.95 11.30
CA PHE A 287 -1.97 7.98 12.35
C PHE A 287 -2.08 8.58 13.76
N GLN A 288 -3.10 8.14 14.50
CA GLN A 288 -3.33 8.49 15.90
C GLN A 288 -3.21 7.25 16.82
N GLY A 289 -3.09 6.06 16.25
CA GLY A 289 -2.94 4.80 16.99
C GLY A 289 -4.25 4.05 17.23
N GLN A 290 -5.36 4.45 16.59
CA GLN A 290 -6.63 3.72 16.65
C GLN A 290 -6.54 2.33 16.00
N SER A 291 -5.82 2.23 14.90
CA SER A 291 -5.49 1.00 14.15
C SER A 291 -4.68 0.00 14.98
N LEU A 292 -3.92 0.48 15.97
CA LEU A 292 -3.26 -0.36 16.96
C LEU A 292 -4.30 -0.98 17.92
N ALA A 293 -5.18 -0.15 18.46
CA ALA A 293 -6.22 -0.59 19.38
C ALA A 293 -7.23 -1.54 18.70
N ASP A 294 -7.68 -1.19 17.49
CA ASP A 294 -8.57 -2.00 16.67
C ASP A 294 -7.92 -3.34 16.30
N GLY A 295 -6.65 -3.32 15.92
CA GLY A 295 -5.87 -4.53 15.60
C GLY A 295 -5.77 -5.49 16.76
N LYS A 296 -5.39 -4.98 17.93
CA LYS A 296 -5.34 -5.80 19.15
C LYS A 296 -6.71 -6.37 19.51
N MET A 297 -7.76 -5.55 19.45
CA MET A 297 -9.12 -5.99 19.72
C MET A 297 -9.57 -7.09 18.74
N PHE A 298 -9.24 -6.99 17.46
CA PHE A 298 -9.61 -8.00 16.48
C PHE A 298 -8.79 -9.28 16.62
N TYR A 299 -7.50 -9.17 16.95
CA TYR A 299 -6.65 -10.31 17.30
C TYR A 299 -7.22 -11.11 18.48
N ASP A 300 -7.68 -10.41 19.53
CA ASP A 300 -8.33 -11.06 20.68
C ASP A 300 -9.63 -11.77 20.26
N VAL A 301 -10.40 -11.20 19.32
CA VAL A 301 -11.59 -11.85 18.76
C VAL A 301 -11.21 -13.12 17.99
N LEU A 302 -10.21 -13.07 17.12
CA LEU A 302 -9.77 -14.22 16.32
C LEU A 302 -9.26 -15.37 17.20
N THR A 303 -8.60 -15.04 18.31
CA THR A 303 -8.01 -16.04 19.22
C THR A 303 -9.07 -16.68 20.13
N ASN A 304 -10.08 -15.91 20.55
CA ASN A 304 -11.08 -16.37 21.53
C ASN A 304 -12.37 -16.89 20.90
N ASP A 305 -12.68 -16.52 19.66
CA ASP A 305 -13.90 -16.93 18.96
C ASP A 305 -13.62 -18.06 17.95
N PRO A 306 -13.96 -19.32 18.28
CA PRO A 306 -13.71 -20.47 17.41
C PRO A 306 -14.54 -20.43 16.12
N SER A 307 -15.54 -19.55 16.00
CA SER A 307 -16.38 -19.45 14.80
C SER A 307 -15.63 -18.94 13.55
N PHE A 308 -14.44 -18.37 13.74
CA PHE A 308 -13.55 -17.96 12.66
C PHE A 308 -12.71 -19.11 12.08
N PHE A 309 -12.67 -20.28 12.72
CA PHE A 309 -11.90 -21.45 12.25
C PHE A 309 -10.40 -21.16 12.09
N VAL A 310 -9.80 -20.45 13.05
CA VAL A 310 -8.39 -20.06 13.00
C VAL A 310 -7.60 -20.78 14.10
N ASP A 311 -6.42 -21.32 13.77
CA ASP A 311 -5.58 -22.07 14.71
C ASP A 311 -4.35 -21.26 15.18
N GLN A 312 -3.61 -20.70 14.23
CA GLN A 312 -2.36 -19.97 14.51
C GLN A 312 -2.45 -18.55 13.98
N VAL A 313 -2.39 -17.59 14.89
CA VAL A 313 -2.46 -16.15 14.61
C VAL A 313 -1.24 -15.47 15.21
N GLU A 314 -0.66 -14.54 14.46
CA GLU A 314 0.41 -13.66 14.91
C GLU A 314 0.01 -12.21 14.66
N ILE A 315 0.40 -11.30 15.54
CA ILE A 315 0.18 -9.87 15.37
C ILE A 315 1.51 -9.13 15.39
N SER A 316 1.68 -8.19 14.47
CA SER A 316 2.75 -7.22 14.42
C SER A 316 2.14 -5.82 14.44
N MET A 317 2.73 -4.92 15.22
CA MET A 317 2.19 -3.57 15.44
C MET A 317 3.30 -2.56 15.28
N SER A 318 3.02 -1.43 14.67
CA SER A 318 3.95 -0.31 14.70
C SER A 318 3.97 0.30 16.10
N GLY A 319 5.00 1.09 16.38
CA GLY A 319 5.05 1.94 17.56
C GLY A 319 4.06 3.13 17.48
N GLY A 320 4.14 3.99 18.49
CA GLY A 320 3.21 5.10 18.70
C GLY A 320 3.45 6.28 17.74
N PRO A 321 2.55 7.29 17.72
CA PRO A 321 2.68 8.44 16.82
C PRO A 321 3.95 9.26 17.08
N THR A 322 4.71 9.59 16.03
CA THR A 322 5.94 10.41 16.14
C THR A 322 5.67 11.82 16.66
N ALA A 323 4.49 12.37 16.35
CA ALA A 323 4.04 13.66 16.87
C ALA A 323 3.98 13.68 18.41
N MET A 324 3.55 12.58 19.04
CA MET A 324 3.56 12.48 20.50
C MET A 324 4.99 12.49 21.05
N LEU A 325 5.91 11.77 20.40
CA LEU A 325 7.31 11.74 20.82
C LEU A 325 7.95 13.14 20.77
N THR A 326 7.71 13.90 19.70
CA THR A 326 8.25 15.28 19.58
C THR A 326 7.63 16.22 20.62
N ALA A 327 6.33 16.09 20.90
CA ALA A 327 5.66 16.86 21.94
C ALA A 327 6.21 16.52 23.34
N GLU A 328 6.36 15.23 23.66
CA GLU A 328 6.90 14.77 24.94
C GLU A 328 8.36 15.17 25.15
N ILE A 329 9.19 15.05 24.10
CA ILE A 329 10.58 15.51 24.14
C ILE A 329 10.62 17.04 24.30
N SER A 330 9.79 17.79 23.58
CA SER A 330 9.75 19.26 23.71
C SER A 330 9.32 19.70 25.11
N ASN A 331 8.32 19.04 25.69
CA ASN A 331 7.86 19.31 27.04
C ASN A 331 8.93 18.94 28.07
N SER A 332 9.57 17.79 27.92
CA SER A 332 10.63 17.34 28.83
C SER A 332 11.86 18.24 28.75
N LEU A 333 12.32 18.60 27.55
CA LEU A 333 13.41 19.54 27.35
C LEU A 333 13.04 20.92 27.89
N SER A 334 11.82 21.40 27.66
CA SER A 334 11.35 22.67 28.22
C SER A 334 11.37 22.66 29.75
N ILE A 335 10.99 21.55 30.39
CA ILE A 335 11.06 21.42 31.86
C ILE A 335 12.51 21.39 32.34
N VAL A 336 13.40 20.64 31.66
CA VAL A 336 14.81 20.54 32.04
C VAL A 336 15.53 21.88 31.84
N PHE A 337 15.41 22.51 30.67
CA PHE A 337 16.03 23.81 30.41
C PHE A 337 15.37 24.93 31.22
N GLY A 338 14.06 24.88 31.42
CA GLY A 338 13.34 25.82 32.26
C GLY A 338 13.79 25.75 33.73
N SER A 339 13.90 24.54 34.29
CA SER A 339 14.39 24.35 35.65
C SER A 339 15.86 24.71 35.82
N LEU A 340 16.71 24.40 34.82
CA LEU A 340 18.11 24.82 34.79
C LEU A 340 18.24 26.36 34.76
N LEU A 341 17.43 27.04 33.94
CA LEU A 341 17.40 28.50 33.88
C LEU A 341 16.98 29.10 35.22
N VAL A 342 15.93 28.55 35.85
CA VAL A 342 15.50 28.98 37.20
C VAL A 342 16.62 28.77 38.23
N ALA A 343 17.30 27.61 38.22
CA ALA A 343 18.41 27.35 39.12
C ALA A 343 19.58 28.34 38.91
N LEU A 344 19.96 28.61 37.66
CA LEU A 344 21.02 29.57 37.33
C LEU A 344 20.64 31.00 37.73
N THR A 345 19.38 31.40 37.55
CA THR A 345 18.91 32.72 38.00
C THR A 345 18.93 32.85 39.53
N LEU A 346 18.52 31.81 40.26
CA LEU A 346 18.59 31.79 41.73
C LEU A 346 20.04 31.85 42.22
N ILE A 347 20.95 31.07 41.62
CA ILE A 347 22.38 31.10 41.95
C ILE A 347 22.98 32.47 41.62
N GLY A 348 22.64 33.05 40.47
CA GLY A 348 23.09 34.39 40.08
C GLY A 348 22.58 35.47 41.04
N LEU A 349 21.33 35.37 41.48
CA LEU A 349 20.73 36.32 42.43
C LEU A 349 21.34 36.18 43.83
N LEU A 350 21.59 34.95 44.29
CA LEU A 350 22.34 34.68 45.52
C LEU A 350 23.77 35.22 45.43
N PHE A 351 24.44 35.04 44.29
CA PHE A 351 25.78 35.57 44.05
C PHE A 351 25.77 37.10 44.12
N LEU A 352 24.83 37.77 43.45
CA LEU A 352 24.67 39.22 43.50
C LEU A 352 24.47 39.73 44.93
N ILE A 353 23.59 39.09 45.72
CA ILE A 353 23.37 39.43 47.13
C ILE A 353 24.65 39.20 47.96
N SER A 354 25.39 38.12 47.71
CA SER A 354 26.59 37.78 48.49
C SER A 354 27.79 38.69 48.19
N THR A 355 27.82 39.31 47.01
CA THR A 355 28.91 40.22 46.67
C THR A 355 28.76 41.54 47.42
N LYS A 356 29.70 41.81 48.35
CA LYS A 356 29.80 43.03 49.17
C LYS A 356 29.79 44.36 48.40
N LYS A 357 29.84 44.34 47.06
CA LYS A 357 29.65 45.53 46.21
C LYS A 357 28.20 46.06 46.24
N PHE A 358 27.23 45.25 46.65
CA PHE A 358 25.82 45.66 46.76
C PHE A 358 25.43 46.30 48.10
N ASP A 359 26.30 46.35 49.11
CA ASP A 359 26.03 47.08 50.37
C ASP A 359 25.75 48.59 50.16
N LYS A 360 26.06 49.14 48.98
CA LYS A 360 25.75 50.54 48.61
C LYS A 360 24.42 50.73 47.90
N PHE A 361 23.74 49.66 47.47
CA PHE A 361 22.40 49.74 46.89
C PHE A 361 21.38 49.66 48.02
N ASN A 362 20.99 50.82 48.55
CA ASN A 362 19.84 50.94 49.44
C ASN A 362 18.55 50.62 48.67
N PHE A 363 18.20 49.33 48.55
CA PHE A 363 16.85 48.92 48.24
C PHE A 363 15.96 49.28 49.43
N ARG A 364 15.43 50.49 49.40
CA ARG A 364 14.39 50.95 50.32
C ARG A 364 13.12 50.18 49.98
N ILE A 365 12.99 48.97 50.50
CA ILE A 365 11.75 48.19 50.47
C ILE A 365 10.75 48.97 51.30
N THR A 366 9.92 49.75 50.62
CA THR A 366 8.83 50.52 51.20
C THR A 366 7.81 49.56 51.81
N ASN A 367 7.77 49.51 53.15
CA ASN A 367 6.67 49.07 54.00
C ASN A 367 5.77 47.97 53.43
N VAL A 368 6.20 46.71 53.57
CA VAL A 368 5.24 45.61 53.66
C VAL A 368 4.64 45.66 55.07
N PRO A 369 3.33 45.87 55.24
CA PRO A 369 2.69 45.88 56.55
C PRO A 369 2.84 44.50 57.19
N THR A 370 3.40 44.49 58.39
CA THR A 370 3.53 43.34 59.29
C THR A 370 2.17 42.72 59.56
N ARG A 371 1.84 41.64 58.83
CA ARG A 371 0.82 40.69 59.27
C ARG A 371 1.41 39.77 60.35
N PRO A 372 0.59 39.33 61.32
CA PRO A 372 1.06 38.71 62.55
C PRO A 372 1.77 37.38 62.31
N ALA A 373 2.75 37.11 63.17
CA ALA A 373 3.56 35.91 63.20
C ALA A 373 2.70 34.64 63.14
N PHE A 374 2.96 33.80 62.13
CA PHE A 374 2.61 32.39 62.21
C PHE A 374 3.41 31.79 63.37
N MET A 375 2.70 31.44 64.45
CA MET A 375 3.21 30.64 65.55
C MET A 375 3.73 29.30 64.99
N PHE A 376 5.01 29.03 65.24
CA PHE A 376 5.53 27.68 65.18
C PHE A 376 4.78 26.83 66.21
N ALA A 377 4.32 25.65 65.79
CA ALA A 377 3.76 24.65 66.68
C ALA A 377 4.78 24.31 67.77
N ARG A 378 4.49 24.71 69.00
CA ARG A 378 5.20 24.29 70.20
C ARG A 378 4.69 22.89 70.52
N TYR A 379 5.55 21.88 70.41
CA TYR A 379 5.25 20.55 70.94
C TYR A 379 5.12 20.67 72.46
N GLU A 380 3.88 20.65 72.95
CA GLU A 380 3.60 20.41 74.36
C GLU A 380 3.85 18.94 74.66
N HIS A 381 4.76 18.69 75.60
CA HIS A 381 4.91 17.41 76.29
C HIS A 381 3.61 17.14 77.06
N MET A 382 2.78 16.20 76.58
CA MET A 382 1.74 15.60 77.43
C MET A 382 2.39 14.52 78.30
N PRO A 383 2.25 14.59 79.64
CA PRO A 383 2.67 13.49 80.51
C PRO A 383 1.67 12.33 80.42
N ASP A 384 2.22 11.13 80.53
CA ASP A 384 1.53 9.85 80.64
C ASP A 384 0.21 9.88 81.42
N ARG A 385 -0.86 9.41 80.77
CA ARG A 385 -1.85 8.53 81.42
C ARG A 385 -2.81 7.90 80.41
N GLY A 386 -2.64 6.60 80.22
CA GLY A 386 -3.74 5.63 80.31
C GLY A 386 -4.66 5.50 79.09
N ASP A 387 -4.47 4.37 78.41
CA ASP A 387 -5.48 3.53 77.78
C ASP A 387 -6.29 4.06 76.59
N GLY A 388 -6.21 3.33 75.48
CA GLY A 388 -7.35 3.13 74.60
C GLY A 388 -7.13 3.45 73.13
N ASP A 389 -6.81 2.40 72.36
CA ASP A 389 -7.17 2.18 70.95
C ASP A 389 -6.70 3.17 69.87
N SER A 390 -5.55 2.81 69.29
CA SER A 390 -5.05 3.31 68.01
C SER A 390 -5.94 2.87 66.84
N ILE A 391 -6.75 3.79 66.29
CA ILE A 391 -7.35 3.69 64.96
C ILE A 391 -6.71 4.73 64.05
N ALA A 392 -5.70 4.30 63.27
CA ALA A 392 -5.28 4.81 61.96
C ALA A 392 -3.96 4.11 61.62
N GLY A 393 -3.84 3.22 60.63
CA GLY A 393 -4.55 3.18 59.37
C GLY A 393 -3.56 3.46 58.23
N SER A 394 -2.68 2.47 57.97
CA SER A 394 -1.92 2.26 56.73
C SER A 394 -0.79 3.25 56.38
N ILE A 395 0.33 3.11 57.09
CA ILE A 395 1.67 3.35 56.53
C ILE A 395 1.97 2.16 55.60
N ILE A 396 2.23 2.47 54.34
CA ILE A 396 2.61 1.52 53.30
C ILE A 396 3.87 0.77 53.74
N SER A 397 3.74 -0.54 53.85
CA SER A 397 4.80 -1.51 54.08
C SER A 397 5.89 -1.40 53.00
N LEU A 398 7.04 -0.84 53.38
CA LEU A 398 8.24 -0.70 52.55
C LEU A 398 9.09 -1.99 52.47
N ASN A 399 8.51 -3.16 52.77
CA ASN A 399 9.25 -4.43 52.88
C ASN A 399 9.03 -5.42 51.71
N ARG A 400 8.61 -4.94 50.54
CA ARG A 400 8.43 -5.78 49.33
C ARG A 400 8.91 -5.12 48.01
N SER A 401 9.82 -4.16 48.07
CA SER A 401 10.24 -3.39 46.88
C SER A 401 11.44 -4.00 46.13
N PHE A 402 11.84 -5.24 46.40
CA PHE A 402 13.00 -5.88 45.75
C PHE A 402 12.80 -7.38 45.49
N ASP A 403 11.60 -7.79 45.07
CA ASP A 403 11.44 -9.11 44.45
C ASP A 403 11.84 -8.99 42.98
N ASN A 404 13.11 -9.33 42.71
CA ASN A 404 13.68 -9.43 41.37
C ASN A 404 13.24 -10.78 40.74
N PRO A 405 12.43 -10.79 39.67
CA PRO A 405 11.87 -12.02 39.09
C PRO A 405 12.90 -12.87 38.30
N MET A 406 14.20 -12.60 38.44
CA MET A 406 15.27 -13.30 37.71
C MET A 406 15.92 -14.46 38.49
N TYR A 407 15.58 -14.66 39.76
CA TYR A 407 16.16 -15.70 40.62
C TYR A 407 15.09 -16.50 41.38
N GLU A 408 14.23 -17.21 40.64
CA GLU A 408 13.56 -18.38 41.20
C GLU A 408 14.46 -19.60 40.96
N ASP A 409 14.97 -20.19 42.05
CA ASP A 409 15.78 -21.40 42.04
C ASP A 409 14.97 -22.59 41.49
N PRO A 410 15.45 -23.31 40.45
CA PRO A 410 14.85 -24.59 40.07
C PRO A 410 15.20 -25.67 41.09
N ALA A 411 14.17 -26.42 41.50
CA ALA A 411 14.26 -27.58 42.39
C ALA A 411 15.31 -28.62 41.92
N PRO A 412 15.95 -29.35 42.85
CA PRO A 412 17.06 -30.22 42.54
C PRO A 412 16.61 -31.49 41.79
N ILE A 413 16.94 -31.58 40.50
CA ILE A 413 16.86 -32.83 39.74
C ILE A 413 18.17 -33.60 39.92
N ARG A 414 18.02 -34.83 40.40
CA ARG A 414 19.09 -35.80 40.66
C ARG A 414 19.78 -36.21 39.35
N SER A 415 21.11 -36.30 39.46
CA SER A 415 22.07 -36.88 38.54
C SER A 415 21.77 -38.34 38.15
N ILE A 416 21.90 -38.65 36.85
CA ILE A 416 22.43 -39.94 36.38
C ILE A 416 23.45 -39.62 35.27
N SER A 417 24.68 -40.06 35.51
CA SER A 417 25.84 -40.05 34.63
C SER A 417 25.73 -41.13 33.55
N ASN A 418 26.25 -40.89 32.34
CA ASN A 418 27.38 -41.66 31.78
C ASN A 418 27.73 -41.28 30.33
N GLU A 419 29.05 -41.39 30.07
CA GLU A 419 29.72 -41.76 28.81
C GLU A 419 30.08 -40.70 27.74
N THR A 420 31.27 -40.13 27.95
CA THR A 420 32.44 -40.11 27.05
C THR A 420 32.35 -40.85 25.72
N ILE A 421 32.40 -40.15 24.57
CA ILE A 421 33.07 -40.61 23.34
C ILE A 421 33.75 -39.43 22.62
N THR A 422 35.08 -39.42 22.67
CA THR A 422 36.00 -38.82 21.70
C THR A 422 35.87 -39.49 20.34
N THR A 423 35.90 -38.74 19.22
CA THR A 423 36.90 -38.92 18.13
C THR A 423 36.68 -37.99 16.93
N LYS A 424 37.81 -37.40 16.51
CA LYS A 424 38.33 -37.21 15.14
C LYS A 424 37.56 -36.39 14.11
N ILE A 425 38.15 -35.21 13.92
CA ILE A 425 38.31 -34.46 12.67
C ILE A 425 39.01 -35.35 11.64
N GLU A 426 38.45 -35.44 10.43
CA GLU A 426 39.18 -35.82 9.21
C GLU A 426 38.89 -34.77 8.14
N ASP A 427 39.98 -34.16 7.69
CA ASP A 427 40.13 -33.37 6.48
C ASP A 427 39.91 -34.26 5.24
N ILE A 428 39.31 -33.71 4.18
CA ILE A 428 39.42 -34.27 2.83
C ILE A 428 39.95 -33.18 1.92
N ASP A 429 41.13 -33.48 1.41
CA ASP A 429 41.96 -32.74 0.48
C ASP A 429 41.60 -33.10 -0.98
N GLU A 430 42.11 -32.27 -1.88
CA GLU A 430 42.25 -32.36 -3.34
C GLU A 430 42.47 -33.80 -3.87
N GLY A 431 42.12 -34.24 -5.08
CA GLY A 431 41.82 -33.67 -6.39
C GLY A 431 42.08 -34.81 -7.40
N GLU A 432 41.51 -34.81 -8.61
CA GLU A 432 42.12 -35.53 -9.76
C GLU A 432 41.48 -35.17 -11.11
N GLU A 433 42.37 -35.17 -12.11
CA GLU A 433 42.26 -34.74 -13.51
C GLU A 433 41.52 -35.71 -14.45
N LEU A 434 40.98 -35.11 -15.52
CA LEU A 434 40.96 -35.49 -16.95
C LEU A 434 40.66 -36.95 -17.36
N THR A 435 39.69 -37.08 -18.28
CA THR A 435 39.90 -37.86 -19.52
C THR A 435 38.98 -37.41 -20.66
N GLU A 436 39.53 -37.55 -21.86
CA GLU A 436 39.15 -36.97 -23.15
C GLU A 436 38.00 -37.68 -23.91
N GLU A 437 37.56 -36.96 -24.96
CA GLU A 437 37.11 -37.43 -26.28
C GLU A 437 35.80 -38.24 -26.44
N LYS A 438 34.83 -37.61 -27.13
CA LYS A 438 34.50 -38.01 -28.52
C LYS A 438 33.64 -36.98 -29.27
N GLN A 439 34.24 -36.40 -30.30
CA GLN A 439 33.62 -35.49 -31.25
C GLN A 439 33.01 -36.31 -32.39
N THR A 440 31.70 -36.23 -32.59
CA THR A 440 31.01 -36.88 -33.72
C THR A 440 30.66 -35.82 -34.76
N LYS A 441 31.28 -35.96 -35.95
CA LYS A 441 30.97 -35.24 -37.18
C LYS A 441 29.53 -35.55 -37.63
N LEU A 442 28.81 -34.52 -38.08
CA LEU A 442 27.62 -34.64 -38.92
C LEU A 442 27.69 -33.60 -40.04
N ASP A 443 27.35 -34.07 -41.22
CA ASP A 443 27.47 -33.45 -42.54
C ASP A 443 26.51 -32.26 -42.76
N PRO A 444 26.78 -31.39 -43.77
CA PRO A 444 25.98 -30.20 -44.02
C PRO A 444 24.65 -30.55 -44.72
N VAL A 445 23.57 -29.95 -44.22
CA VAL A 445 22.24 -29.98 -44.85
C VAL A 445 22.13 -28.82 -45.82
N GLU A 446 21.65 -29.13 -47.02
CA GLU A 446 21.40 -28.23 -48.14
C GLU A 446 20.41 -27.11 -47.78
N GLU A 447 20.75 -25.91 -48.25
CA GLU A 447 20.00 -24.67 -48.14
C GLU A 447 19.08 -24.56 -49.36
N ASP A 448 17.80 -24.92 -49.19
CA ASP A 448 16.76 -24.71 -50.22
C ASP A 448 15.95 -23.45 -49.91
N THR A 449 15.85 -22.63 -50.96
CA THR A 449 15.14 -21.37 -51.08
C THR A 449 13.62 -21.53 -51.00
N GLU A 450 13.01 -21.07 -49.89
CA GLU A 450 11.59 -20.69 -49.83
C GLU A 450 11.47 -19.35 -49.09
N SER A 451 11.64 -18.23 -49.81
CA SER A 451 11.44 -16.89 -49.24
C SER A 451 10.78 -15.94 -50.22
N GLU A 452 9.61 -16.29 -50.76
CA GLU A 452 8.79 -15.32 -51.50
C GLU A 452 7.27 -15.56 -51.44
N VAL A 453 6.81 -16.71 -50.91
CA VAL A 453 5.38 -17.03 -50.80
C VAL A 453 4.78 -16.62 -49.44
N GLU A 454 5.56 -16.65 -48.34
CA GLU A 454 5.06 -16.22 -47.01
C GLU A 454 4.79 -14.71 -46.89
N ARG A 455 5.45 -13.87 -47.70
CA ARG A 455 5.23 -12.42 -47.66
C ARG A 455 3.87 -12.00 -48.23
N ALA A 456 3.31 -12.78 -49.15
CA ALA A 456 2.00 -12.48 -49.74
C ALA A 456 0.82 -12.96 -48.88
N GLN A 457 1.02 -13.99 -48.05
CA GLN A 457 -0.01 -14.46 -47.12
C GLN A 457 -0.12 -13.55 -45.88
N ASN A 458 1.00 -13.04 -45.36
CA ASN A 458 0.99 -12.13 -44.21
C ASN A 458 0.31 -10.78 -44.51
N VAL A 459 0.44 -10.24 -45.72
CA VAL A 459 -0.23 -8.99 -46.12
C VAL A 459 -1.76 -9.17 -46.24
N SER A 460 -2.23 -10.38 -46.59
CA SER A 460 -3.67 -10.66 -46.74
C SER A 460 -4.37 -10.88 -45.40
N GLU A 461 -3.65 -11.38 -44.38
CA GLU A 461 -4.18 -11.51 -43.03
C GLU A 461 -4.24 -10.15 -42.31
N GLU A 462 -3.24 -9.29 -42.46
CA GLU A 462 -3.24 -7.91 -41.92
C GLU A 462 -4.44 -7.10 -42.44
N GLN A 463 -4.70 -7.14 -43.75
CA GLN A 463 -5.88 -6.46 -44.34
C GLN A 463 -7.22 -7.04 -43.87
N LYS A 464 -7.27 -8.32 -43.51
CA LYS A 464 -8.49 -8.98 -43.04
C LYS A 464 -8.80 -8.62 -41.57
N TYR A 465 -7.77 -8.37 -40.75
CA TYR A 465 -7.95 -7.88 -39.38
C TYR A 465 -8.43 -6.43 -39.36
N ASP A 466 -7.90 -5.57 -40.23
CA ASP A 466 -8.36 -4.18 -40.37
C ASP A 466 -9.85 -4.10 -40.72
N ASP A 467 -10.33 -4.95 -41.66
CA ASP A 467 -11.71 -4.89 -42.14
C ASP A 467 -12.76 -5.42 -41.15
N VAL A 468 -12.35 -6.29 -40.21
CA VAL A 468 -13.21 -6.76 -39.10
C VAL A 468 -13.24 -5.75 -37.96
N LEU A 469 -12.09 -5.11 -37.65
CA LEU A 469 -12.01 -4.09 -36.60
C LEU A 469 -12.81 -2.82 -36.94
N LEU A 470 -12.83 -2.45 -38.24
CA LEU A 470 -13.43 -1.21 -38.73
C LEU A 470 -14.94 -1.28 -39.01
N LYS A 471 -15.56 -2.47 -39.01
CA LYS A 471 -17.02 -2.62 -39.19
C LYS A 471 -17.81 -2.58 -37.88
N ASP A 472 -17.15 -2.87 -36.76
CA ASP A 472 -17.79 -3.03 -35.46
C ASP A 472 -17.49 -1.89 -34.46
N LEU A 473 -16.67 -0.89 -34.85
CA LEU A 473 -16.48 0.41 -34.19
C LEU A 473 -17.33 1.48 -34.87
#